data_AF-A0A7H4PNV9-F1
#
_entry.id   AF-A0A7H4PNV9-F1
#
_cell.length_a   1.000
_cell.length_b   1.000
_cell.length_c   1.000
_cell.angle_alpha   90.00
_cell.angle_beta   90.00
_cell.angle_gamma   90.00
#
_symmetry.space_group_name_H-M   'P 1'
#
loop_
_entity.id
_entity.type
_entity.pdbx_description
1 polymer ?
#
loop_
_entity_poly.entity_id
_entity_poly.type
_entity_poly.pdbx_seq_one_letter_code
_entity_poly.pdbx_strand_id
1 'polypeptide(L)' 'MLKERMTPEEIAHLTGFSRQTINKWVRKEGWQTSPRPGVQGGKARLVHVNEQVREFIRSAQRVARKPCPLFRNG' A
#
# COMPACT_ATOMS: atom_id res chain seq x y z
N MET A 1 2.23 3.19 -15.75
CA MET A 1 2.22 4.39 -14.88
C MET A 1 1.46 4.06 -13.60
N LEU A 2 1.87 4.60 -12.44
CA LEU A 2 1.13 4.41 -11.19
C LEU A 2 -0.09 5.36 -11.17
N LYS A 3 -1.20 4.92 -10.59
CA LYS A 3 -2.39 5.78 -10.39
C LYS A 3 -2.07 6.89 -9.39
N GLU A 4 -2.78 8.02 -9.45
CA GLU A 4 -2.62 9.10 -8.46
C GLU A 4 -3.12 8.73 -7.06
N ARG A 5 -4.11 7.84 -6.98
CA ARG A 5 -4.69 7.34 -5.74
C ARG A 5 -4.92 5.83 -5.84
N MET A 6 -4.59 5.10 -4.80
CA MET A 6 -4.71 3.64 -4.76
C MET A 6 -5.24 3.17 -3.41
N THR A 7 -5.98 2.06 -3.39
CA THR A 7 -6.37 1.43 -2.12
C THR A 7 -5.16 0.73 -1.51
N PRO A 8 -5.15 0.51 -0.18
CA PRO A 8 -4.14 -0.33 0.46
C PRO A 8 -4.06 -1.74 -0.14
N GLU A 9 -5.16 -2.29 -0.66
CA GLU A 9 -5.19 -3.57 -1.37
C GLU A 9 -4.45 -3.52 -2.71
N GLU A 10 -4.64 -2.46 -3.50
CA GLU A 10 -3.94 -2.31 -4.76
C GLU A 10 -2.43 -2.15 -4.53
N ILE A 11 -2.01 -1.39 -3.52
CA ILE A 11 -0.60 -1.24 -3.15
C ILE A 11 -0.03 -2.58 -2.67
N ALA A 12 -0.77 -3.32 -1.85
CA ALA A 12 -0.40 -4.66 -1.42
C ALA A 12 -0.14 -5.59 -2.62
N HIS A 13 -1.04 -5.57 -3.61
CA HIS A 13 -0.89 -6.36 -4.84
C HIS A 13 0.36 -5.96 -5.65
N LEU A 14 0.67 -4.66 -5.75
CA LEU A 14 1.85 -4.18 -6.48
C LEU A 14 3.18 -4.47 -5.79
N THR A 15 3.19 -4.57 -4.46
CA THR A 15 4.40 -4.69 -3.65
C THR A 15 4.65 -6.11 -3.13
N GLY A 16 3.64 -6.97 -3.18
CA GLY A 16 3.67 -8.31 -2.60
C GLY A 16 3.47 -8.33 -1.07
N PHE A 17 3.28 -7.17 -0.44
CA PHE A 17 2.97 -7.09 1.00
C PHE A 17 1.50 -7.35 1.29
N SER A 18 1.18 -7.71 2.53
CA SER A 18 -0.20 -7.79 2.98
C SER A 18 -0.82 -6.39 3.14
N ARG A 19 -2.15 -6.29 3.00
CA ARG A 19 -2.90 -5.06 3.28
C ARG A 19 -2.61 -4.51 4.68
N GLN A 20 -2.43 -5.38 5.66
CA GLN A 20 -2.15 -4.99 7.05
C GLN A 20 -0.79 -4.31 7.15
N THR A 21 0.22 -4.81 6.45
CA THR A 21 1.54 -4.18 6.35
C THR A 21 1.43 -2.81 5.71
N ILE A 22 0.69 -2.67 4.61
CA ILE A 22 0.47 -1.35 3.99
C ILE A 22 -0.24 -0.39 4.96
N ASN A 23 -1.25 -0.84 5.70
CA ASN A 23 -1.92 -0.02 6.71
C ASN A 23 -1.00 0.38 7.88
N LYS A 24 0.00 -0.44 8.22
CA LYS A 24 1.04 -0.06 9.19
C LYS A 24 1.92 1.06 8.62
N TRP A 25 2.36 0.93 7.36
CA TRP A 25 3.16 1.96 6.69
C TRP A 25 2.40 3.28 6.54
N VAL A 26 1.13 3.24 6.15
CA VAL A 26 0.27 4.43 6.07
C VAL A 26 0.23 5.20 7.40
N ARG A 27 0.15 4.48 8.53
CA ARG A 27 0.17 5.11 9.87
C ARG A 27 1.55 5.56 10.29
N LYS A 28 2.57 4.73 10.05
CA LYS A 28 3.95 4.97 10.47
C LYS A 28 4.57 6.16 9.75
N GLU A 29 4.39 6.24 8.44
CA GLU A 29 4.94 7.29 7.57
C GLU A 29 3.97 8.45 7.37
N GLY A 30 2.77 8.39 7.97
CA GLY A 30 1.77 9.45 7.86
C GLY A 30 1.29 9.69 6.43
N TRP A 31 1.19 8.66 5.59
CA TRP A 31 0.78 8.82 4.20
C TRP A 31 -0.61 9.44 4.09
N GLN A 32 -0.75 10.40 3.18
CA GLN A 32 -2.00 11.08 2.96
C GLN A 32 -3.06 10.11 2.43
N THR A 33 -4.23 10.13 3.06
CA THR A 33 -5.38 9.32 2.64
C THR A 33 -6.63 10.17 2.50
N SER A 34 -7.49 9.80 1.56
CA SER A 34 -8.81 10.39 1.38
C SER A 34 -9.90 9.32 1.50
N PRO A 35 -11.10 9.66 2.00
CA PRO A 35 -12.23 8.73 1.99
C PRO A 35 -12.53 8.24 0.57
N ARG A 36 -12.94 6.98 0.44
CA ARG A 36 -13.43 6.44 -0.84
C ARG A 36 -14.96 6.60 -0.89
N PRO A 37 -15.51 7.47 -1.75
CA PRO A 37 -16.95 7.62 -1.88
C PRO A 37 -17.59 6.34 -2.42
N GLY A 38 -18.81 6.04 -1.97
CA GLY A 38 -19.61 4.91 -2.48
C GLY A 38 -19.29 3.53 -1.87
N VAL A 39 -18.44 3.45 -0.83
CA VAL A 39 -18.25 2.18 -0.10
C VAL A 39 -19.25 2.06 1.03
N GLN A 40 -20.02 0.98 1.03
CA GLN A 40 -20.97 0.65 2.08
C GLN A 40 -20.25 0.61 3.44
N GLY A 41 -20.65 1.52 4.33
CA GLY A 41 -20.04 1.67 5.67
C GLY A 41 -18.88 2.66 5.78
N GLY A 42 -18.48 3.37 4.71
CA GLY A 42 -17.62 4.57 4.78
C GLY A 42 -16.17 4.38 5.27
N LYS A 43 -15.75 3.15 5.58
CA LYS A 43 -14.42 2.85 6.17
C LYS A 43 -13.29 2.74 5.15
N ALA A 44 -13.59 2.73 3.85
CA ALA A 44 -12.58 2.61 2.82
C ALA A 44 -11.82 3.92 2.60
N ARG A 45 -10.50 3.79 2.41
CA ARG A 45 -9.58 4.91 2.19
C ARG A 45 -8.75 4.68 0.94
N LEU A 46 -8.47 5.76 0.24
CA LEU A 46 -7.52 5.82 -0.86
C LEU A 46 -6.24 6.51 -0.36
N VAL A 47 -5.10 5.87 -0.56
CA VAL A 47 -3.77 6.42 -0.32
C VAL A 47 -3.39 7.27 -1.52
N HIS A 48 -2.89 8.48 -1.27
CA HIS A 48 -2.38 9.35 -2.32
C HIS A 48 -0.98 8.88 -2.72
N VAL A 49 -0.81 8.54 -4.00
CA VAL A 49 0.45 8.00 -4.52
C VAL A 49 1.38 9.15 -4.89
N ASN A 50 1.85 9.84 -3.84
CA ASN A 50 2.86 10.89 -3.91
C ASN A 50 4.27 10.30 -4.10
N GLU A 51 5.31 11.13 -4.10
CA GLU A 51 6.69 10.68 -4.29
C GLU A 51 7.11 9.60 -3.28
N GLN A 52 6.79 9.78 -1.99
CA GLN A 52 7.11 8.80 -0.94
C GLN A 52 6.47 7.43 -1.21
N VAL A 53 5.19 7.39 -1.60
CA VAL A 53 4.50 6.13 -1.91
C VAL A 53 5.03 5.51 -3.20
N ARG A 54 5.39 6.31 -4.20
CA ARG A 54 6.00 5.84 -5.45
C ARG A 54 7.37 5.22 -5.18
N GLU A 55 8.19 5.86 -4.36
CA GLU A 55 9.49 5.37 -3.94
C GLU A 55 9.35 4.06 -3.16
N PHE A 56 8.41 4.00 -2.22
CA PHE A 56 8.10 2.77 -1.49
C PHE A 56 7.71 1.63 -2.44
N ILE A 57 6.79 1.85 -3.38
CA ILE A 57 6.35 0.82 -4.33
C ILE A 57 7.53 0.33 -5.18
N ARG A 58 8.37 1.24 -5.68
CA ARG A 58 9.57 0.90 -6.47
C ARG A 58 10.58 0.10 -5.65
N SER A 59 10.84 0.52 -4.41
CA SER A 59 11.73 -0.16 -3.47
C SER A 59 11.21 -1.57 -3.14
N ALA A 60 9.92 -1.68 -2.81
CA ALA A 60 9.28 -2.96 -2.50
C ALA A 60 9.29 -3.94 -3.69
N GLN A 61 9.07 -3.47 -4.92
CA GLN A 61 9.19 -4.29 -6.13
C GLN A 61 10.61 -4.81 -6.35
N ARG A 62 11.62 -4.01 -5.99
CA ARG A 62 13.03 -4.44 -6.03
C ARG A 62 13.33 -5.51 -4.98
N VAL A 63 12.74 -5.39 -3.79
CA VAL A 63 12.87 -6.38 -2.71
C VAL A 63 12.13 -7.68 -3.04
N ALA A 64 10.91 -7.62 -3.58
CA ALA A 64 10.10 -8.80 -3.92
C ALA A 64 10.76 -9.72 -4.98
N ARG A 65 11.67 -9.20 -5.81
CA ARG A 65 12.52 -10.00 -6.71
C ARG A 65 13.54 -10.87 -5.97
N LYS A 66 13.79 -10.63 -4.68
CA LYS A 66 14.40 -11.58 -3.77
C LYS A 66 13.26 -12.19 -2.94
N PRO A 67 13.00 -13.50 -3.02
CA PRO A 67 12.05 -14.11 -2.10
C PRO A 67 12.63 -13.99 -0.68
N CYS A 68 12.16 -13.02 0.10
CA CYS A 68 12.43 -12.98 1.52
C CYS A 68 11.55 -14.07 2.17
N PRO A 69 12.13 -15.14 2.75
CA PRO A 69 11.36 -16.30 3.21
C PRO A 69 10.63 -16.07 4.55
N LEU A 70 10.54 -14.84 5.05
CA LEU A 70 10.21 -14.59 6.46
C LEU A 70 8.79 -14.11 6.76
N PHE A 71 7.86 -14.08 5.79
CA PHE A 71 6.47 -13.72 6.11
C PHE A 71 5.47 -14.63 5.40
N ARG A 72 5.61 -15.94 5.64
CA ARG A 72 4.53 -16.92 5.54
C ARG A 72 4.33 -17.49 6.95
N ASN A 73 3.08 -17.55 7.39
CA ASN A 73 2.56 -18.10 8.65
C ASN A 73 2.31 -17.09 9.78
N GLY A 74 1.07 -17.15 10.28
CA GLY A 74 0.47 -16.32 11.30
C GLY A 74 -1.01 -16.17 11.00
#